data_AF-A0ABD2PY95-F1
#
_entry.id   AF-A0ABD2PY95-F1
#
_cell.length_a   1.000
_cell.length_b   1.000
_cell.length_c   1.000
_cell.angle_alpha   90.00
_cell.angle_beta   90.00
_cell.angle_gamma   90.00
#
_symmetry.space_group_name_H-M   'P 1'
#
loop_
_entity.id
_entity.type
_entity.pdbx_description
1 polymer ?
#
loop_
_entity_poly.entity_id
_entity_poly.type
_entity_poly.pdbx_seq_one_letter_code
_entity_poly.pdbx_strand_id
1 'polypeptide(L)'
;MPADAGKAIHYGIMPIQARGDSSQLIQACQRELGPSAQRMGVNLTNNPSIVPHCMMADIDNKLAVLQKQNCRFVVLILFDKFCYFQVKRYSDILSGLPTQCVLDKTLRRGQCGPNLMLKINGKLGGVNWSIPSMVSDKELIQVFGIDVTHPAPGGRREMQMSIAAVTASISADLMRYAVVVRQQNTRQTGNNSTREIVDAMDSIVYDLVQACAKNNGGKLPDRLIFYRDGVSEGQFQHVLVEELTAIQKVCRNLRPDYEPAITYITVGKRHHIRFLPLQGERNVKPGTVVDTQITAKNEFDFYLCSHEGIQGTSKPAHYSILYDDSNWGSAQLQLFTYCLCHAYLRCPRSVSIPAPTYYAHLAAFRARDWLNGVRSVDMLIEKNQFKIHNLQKSAMFFL
;
A
#
# COMPACT_ATOMS: atom_id res chain seq x y z
N MET A 1 -2.60 2.17 -18.21
CA MET A 1 -1.51 3.04 -18.69
C MET A 1 -0.17 2.44 -18.30
N PRO A 2 0.65 1.95 -19.25
CA PRO A 2 1.97 1.42 -18.93
C PRO A 2 2.90 2.51 -18.40
N ALA A 3 3.78 2.15 -17.48
CA ALA A 3 4.84 3.05 -17.02
C ALA A 3 5.72 3.51 -18.20
N ASP A 4 6.13 4.78 -18.18
CA ASP A 4 6.98 5.40 -19.21
C ASP A 4 6.46 5.15 -20.65
N ALA A 5 5.14 5.18 -20.85
CA ALA A 5 4.45 4.81 -22.09
C ALA A 5 5.19 5.24 -23.36
N GLY A 6 5.56 4.25 -24.19
CA GLY A 6 6.27 4.45 -25.46
C GLY A 6 7.79 4.54 -25.37
N LYS A 7 8.39 4.64 -24.17
CA LYS A 7 9.84 4.71 -23.97
C LYS A 7 10.41 3.37 -23.51
N ALA A 8 11.59 3.01 -24.02
CA ALA A 8 12.29 1.82 -23.56
C ALA A 8 12.79 2.01 -22.12
N ILE A 9 12.40 1.10 -21.24
CA ILE A 9 12.76 1.10 -19.82
C ILE A 9 14.00 0.21 -19.65
N HIS A 10 15.13 0.85 -19.38
CA HIS A 10 16.36 0.16 -19.00
C HIS A 10 16.26 -0.41 -17.59
N TYR A 11 16.71 -1.65 -17.39
CA TYR A 11 16.58 -2.36 -16.13
C TYR A 11 17.77 -3.28 -15.88
N GLY A 12 17.99 -3.60 -14.60
CA GLY A 12 19.04 -4.51 -14.15
C GLY A 12 18.51 -5.85 -13.69
N ILE A 13 19.32 -6.90 -13.80
CA ILE A 13 19.10 -8.20 -13.14
C ILE A 13 20.33 -8.55 -12.31
N MET A 14 20.12 -8.86 -11.03
CA MET A 14 21.19 -9.10 -10.07
C MET A 14 20.84 -10.21 -9.08
N PRO A 15 21.49 -11.40 -9.17
CA PRO A 15 21.44 -12.41 -8.14
C PRO A 15 22.20 -11.97 -6.88
N ILE A 16 21.60 -12.18 -5.71
CA ILE A 16 22.16 -11.80 -4.41
C ILE A 16 22.64 -13.04 -3.67
N GLN A 17 23.90 -13.05 -3.21
CA GLN A 17 24.49 -14.14 -2.43
C GLN A 17 24.44 -15.52 -3.13
N ALA A 18 24.59 -15.52 -4.46
CA ALA A 18 24.66 -16.76 -5.23
C ALA A 18 25.90 -17.58 -4.86
N ARG A 19 25.73 -18.87 -4.56
CA ARG A 19 26.84 -19.81 -4.24
C ARG A 19 27.52 -20.41 -5.49
N GLY A 20 27.00 -20.15 -6.69
CA GLY A 20 27.49 -20.69 -7.95
C GLY A 20 26.92 -19.93 -9.15
N ASP A 21 27.08 -20.50 -10.35
CA ASP A 21 26.62 -19.88 -11.59
C ASP A 21 25.10 -19.63 -11.58
N SER A 22 24.72 -18.38 -11.88
CA SER A 22 23.34 -17.91 -11.92
C SER A 22 22.84 -17.64 -13.35
N SER A 23 23.62 -17.97 -14.38
CA SER A 23 23.30 -17.71 -15.78
C SER A 23 21.94 -18.25 -16.20
N GLN A 24 21.61 -19.49 -15.79
CA GLN A 24 20.30 -20.09 -16.08
C GLN A 24 19.13 -19.34 -15.42
N LEU A 25 19.32 -18.84 -14.19
CA LEU A 25 18.30 -18.09 -13.46
C LEU A 25 18.11 -16.69 -14.05
N ILE A 26 19.20 -16.03 -14.46
CA ILE A 26 19.16 -14.75 -15.15
C ILE A 26 18.37 -14.87 -16.47
N GLN A 27 18.68 -15.90 -17.27
CA GLN A 27 17.95 -16.18 -18.51
C GLN A 27 16.48 -16.52 -18.24
N ALA A 28 16.18 -17.29 -17.19
CA ALA A 28 14.80 -17.58 -16.79
C ALA A 28 14.06 -16.29 -16.42
N CYS A 29 14.69 -15.37 -15.70
CA CYS A 29 14.13 -14.07 -15.36
C CYS A 29 13.80 -13.24 -16.61
N GLN A 30 14.71 -13.20 -17.60
CA GLN A 30 14.46 -12.50 -18.87
C GLN A 30 13.28 -13.13 -19.64
N ARG A 31 13.23 -14.47 -19.74
CA ARG A 31 12.14 -15.20 -20.41
C ARG A 31 10.77 -14.97 -19.76
N GLU A 32 10.72 -14.80 -18.45
CA GLU A 32 9.47 -14.53 -17.73
C GLU A 32 9.01 -13.07 -17.89
N LEU A 33 9.96 -12.11 -17.87
CA LEU A 33 9.64 -10.68 -17.87
C LEU A 33 9.29 -10.14 -19.26
N GLY A 34 10.07 -10.45 -20.29
CA GLY A 34 9.89 -9.87 -21.63
C GLY A 34 8.48 -10.03 -22.19
N PRO A 35 7.98 -11.27 -22.37
CA PRO A 35 6.62 -11.51 -22.87
C PRO A 35 5.53 -10.96 -21.96
N SER A 36 5.75 -10.92 -20.65
CA SER A 36 4.79 -10.38 -19.69
C SER A 36 4.71 -8.85 -19.78
N ALA A 37 5.85 -8.18 -19.96
CA ALA A 37 5.92 -6.74 -20.15
C ALA A 37 5.27 -6.32 -21.48
N GLN A 38 5.56 -7.05 -22.57
CA GLN A 38 4.96 -6.81 -23.88
C GLN A 38 3.42 -6.91 -23.83
N ARG A 39 2.88 -7.96 -23.18
CA ARG A 39 1.43 -8.11 -23.00
C ARG A 39 0.79 -6.96 -22.21
N MET A 40 1.54 -6.31 -21.32
CA MET A 40 1.08 -5.15 -20.54
C MET A 40 1.39 -3.81 -21.23
N GLY A 41 1.97 -3.81 -22.43
CA GLY A 41 2.39 -2.59 -23.13
C GLY A 41 3.57 -1.86 -22.47
N VAL A 42 4.30 -2.53 -21.57
CA VAL A 42 5.51 -1.99 -20.93
C VAL A 42 6.71 -2.33 -21.81
N ASN A 43 7.38 -1.31 -22.34
CA ASN A 43 8.51 -1.48 -23.24
C ASN A 43 9.82 -1.65 -22.44
N LEU A 44 10.19 -2.89 -22.11
CA LEU A 44 11.51 -3.18 -21.52
C LEU A 44 12.56 -3.36 -22.62
N THR A 45 13.80 -2.94 -22.38
CA THR A 45 14.89 -3.21 -23.33
C THR A 45 15.19 -4.71 -23.43
N ASN A 46 15.65 -5.15 -24.59
CA ASN A 46 16.09 -6.53 -24.80
C ASN A 46 17.45 -6.84 -24.17
N ASN A 47 18.23 -5.80 -23.83
CA ASN A 47 19.59 -5.89 -23.29
C ASN A 47 19.63 -5.27 -21.88
N PRO A 48 19.16 -5.97 -20.83
CA PRO A 48 19.27 -5.48 -19.46
C PRO A 48 20.72 -5.48 -18.97
N SER A 49 21.01 -4.62 -18.00
CA SER A 49 22.28 -4.64 -17.30
C SER A 49 22.36 -5.84 -16.35
N ILE A 50 23.36 -6.70 -16.56
CA ILE A 50 23.53 -7.92 -15.76
C ILE A 50 24.66 -7.74 -14.75
N VAL A 51 24.34 -7.94 -13.47
CA VAL A 51 25.34 -8.11 -12.41
C VAL A 51 25.29 -9.58 -11.99
N PRO A 52 26.23 -10.43 -12.46
CA PRO A 52 26.12 -11.88 -12.31
C PRO A 52 26.28 -12.35 -10.86
N HIS A 53 26.97 -11.55 -10.04
CA HIS A 53 27.22 -11.85 -8.64
C HIS A 53 27.25 -10.56 -7.82
N CYS A 54 26.50 -10.55 -6.71
CA CYS A 54 26.51 -9.48 -5.73
C CYS A 54 26.44 -10.06 -4.32
N MET A 55 27.46 -9.75 -3.51
CA MET A 55 27.38 -9.96 -2.06
C MET A 55 26.57 -8.83 -1.42
N MET A 56 25.98 -9.09 -0.25
CA MET A 56 25.23 -8.05 0.47
C MET A 56 26.09 -6.88 0.92
N ALA A 57 27.39 -7.10 1.13
CA ALA A 57 28.33 -6.03 1.48
C ALA A 57 28.56 -5.03 0.34
N ASP A 58 28.32 -5.44 -0.92
CA ASP A 58 28.57 -4.62 -2.11
C ASP A 58 27.28 -4.05 -2.74
N ILE A 59 26.13 -4.30 -2.13
CA ILE A 59 24.82 -4.02 -2.75
C ILE A 59 24.64 -2.53 -3.08
N ASP A 60 25.13 -1.65 -2.22
CA ASP A 60 25.12 -0.21 -2.38
C ASP A 60 25.90 0.21 -3.63
N ASN A 61 27.13 -0.28 -3.77
CA ASN A 61 28.01 -0.02 -4.90
C ASN A 61 27.40 -0.55 -6.21
N LYS A 62 26.86 -1.77 -6.19
CA LYS A 62 26.26 -2.39 -7.39
C LYS A 62 24.97 -1.68 -7.82
N LEU A 63 24.11 -1.30 -6.87
CA LEU A 63 22.89 -0.52 -7.18
C LEU A 63 23.26 0.87 -7.73
N ALA A 64 24.29 1.53 -7.17
CA ALA A 64 24.77 2.81 -7.68
C ALA A 64 25.32 2.72 -9.11
N VAL A 65 26.03 1.64 -9.45
CA VAL A 65 26.49 1.37 -10.83
C VAL A 65 25.30 1.20 -11.78
N LEU A 66 24.31 0.39 -11.40
CA LEU A 66 23.10 0.20 -12.21
C LEU A 66 22.32 1.51 -12.41
N GLN A 67 22.26 2.35 -11.38
CA GLN A 67 21.66 3.67 -11.47
C GLN A 67 22.42 4.59 -12.44
N LYS A 68 23.76 4.60 -12.43
CA LYS A 68 24.59 5.33 -13.41
C LYS A 68 24.41 4.82 -14.84
N GLN A 69 24.05 3.54 -14.99
CA GLN A 69 23.65 2.95 -16.28
C GLN A 69 22.20 3.28 -16.67
N ASN A 70 21.55 4.24 -16.00
CA ASN A 70 20.16 4.63 -16.25
C ASN A 70 19.13 3.50 -16.06
N CYS A 71 19.41 2.50 -15.22
CA CYS A 71 18.39 1.52 -14.85
C CYS A 71 17.25 2.20 -14.09
N ARG A 72 16.02 2.01 -14.56
CA ARG A 72 14.78 2.48 -13.92
C ARG A 72 14.33 1.60 -12.77
N PHE A 73 14.70 0.31 -12.80
CA PHE A 73 14.50 -0.64 -11.72
C PHE A 73 15.49 -1.80 -11.81
N VAL A 74 15.58 -2.59 -10.75
CA VAL A 74 16.41 -3.80 -10.69
C VAL A 74 15.61 -5.00 -10.19
N VAL A 75 15.74 -6.13 -10.89
CA VAL A 75 15.20 -7.42 -10.45
C VAL A 75 16.26 -8.17 -9.67
N LEU A 76 15.94 -8.50 -8.43
CA LEU A 76 16.86 -9.13 -7.49
C LEU A 76 16.47 -10.59 -7.31
N ILE A 77 17.36 -11.49 -7.70
CA ILE A 77 17.14 -12.94 -7.54
C ILE A 77 17.69 -13.33 -6.18
N LEU A 78 16.81 -13.75 -5.28
CA LEU A 78 17.16 -14.11 -3.92
C LEU A 78 17.12 -15.63 -3.75
N PHE A 79 18.14 -16.19 -3.09
CA PHE A 79 18.21 -17.62 -2.75
C PHE A 79 17.63 -17.93 -1.36
N ASP A 80 17.42 -16.89 -0.55
CA ASP A 80 16.75 -16.95 0.73
C ASP A 80 15.98 -15.65 1.00
N LYS A 81 15.34 -15.55 2.18
CA LYS A 81 14.61 -14.36 2.60
C LYS A 81 15.41 -13.46 3.56
N PHE A 82 16.60 -13.87 3.99
CA PHE A 82 17.36 -13.20 5.04
C PHE A 82 17.90 -11.85 4.59
N CYS A 83 18.26 -11.70 3.32
CA CYS A 83 18.75 -10.42 2.78
C CYS A 83 17.63 -9.43 2.40
N TYR A 84 16.35 -9.86 2.37
CA TYR A 84 15.24 -9.06 1.83
C TYR A 84 15.11 -7.69 2.51
N PHE A 85 15.17 -7.66 3.84
CA PHE A 85 14.98 -6.42 4.60
C PHE A 85 16.12 -5.42 4.35
N GLN A 86 17.36 -5.90 4.21
CA GLN A 86 18.53 -5.07 3.92
C GLN A 86 18.38 -4.44 2.54
N VAL A 87 18.07 -5.26 1.53
CA VAL A 87 17.78 -4.81 0.17
C VAL A 87 16.73 -3.69 0.17
N LYS A 88 15.60 -3.87 0.86
CA LYS A 88 14.52 -2.89 0.91
C LYS A 88 14.90 -1.61 1.63
N ARG A 89 15.72 -1.68 2.67
CA ARG A 89 16.28 -0.48 3.30
C ARG A 89 17.14 0.30 2.31
N TYR A 90 18.06 -0.37 1.60
CA TYR A 90 18.91 0.30 0.61
C TYR A 90 18.12 0.90 -0.55
N SER A 91 17.11 0.19 -1.08
CA SER A 91 16.31 0.70 -2.20
C SER A 91 15.38 1.83 -1.80
N ASP A 92 14.65 1.68 -0.69
CA ASP A 92 13.53 2.55 -0.39
C ASP A 92 13.96 3.82 0.38
N ILE A 93 15.04 3.74 1.16
CA ILE A 93 15.53 4.83 2.04
C ILE A 93 16.77 5.51 1.46
N LEU A 94 17.75 4.74 0.96
CA LEU A 94 19.09 5.26 0.65
C LEU A 94 19.28 5.65 -0.83
N SER A 95 19.03 4.72 -1.76
CA SER A 95 19.29 4.94 -3.21
C SER A 95 18.09 5.47 -3.98
N GLY A 96 16.87 5.14 -3.54
CA GLY A 96 15.65 5.44 -4.27
C GLY A 96 15.47 4.66 -5.57
N LEU A 97 16.29 3.64 -5.87
CA LEU A 97 16.16 2.82 -7.08
C LEU A 97 15.10 1.72 -6.85
N PRO A 98 13.99 1.67 -7.61
CA PRO A 98 12.98 0.64 -7.45
C PRO A 98 13.55 -0.78 -7.60
N THR A 99 13.19 -1.68 -6.66
CA THR A 99 13.62 -3.08 -6.70
C THR A 99 12.44 -4.06 -6.70
N GLN A 100 12.57 -5.12 -7.50
CA GLN A 100 11.64 -6.26 -7.50
C GLN A 100 12.39 -7.55 -7.13
N CYS A 101 12.14 -8.07 -5.94
CA CYS A 101 12.73 -9.33 -5.52
C CYS A 101 11.92 -10.52 -6.05
N VAL A 102 12.61 -11.58 -6.44
CA VAL A 102 12.02 -12.89 -6.79
C VAL A 102 12.88 -13.99 -6.21
N LEU A 103 12.26 -15.02 -5.64
CA LEU A 103 12.99 -16.18 -5.13
C LEU A 103 13.42 -17.08 -6.29
N ASP A 104 14.61 -17.65 -6.22
CA ASP A 104 15.15 -18.57 -7.23
C ASP A 104 14.17 -19.73 -7.51
N LYS A 105 13.60 -20.33 -6.47
CA LYS A 105 12.59 -21.40 -6.59
C LYS A 105 11.33 -20.97 -7.34
N THR A 106 10.95 -19.70 -7.24
CA THR A 106 9.80 -19.15 -7.98
C THR A 106 10.14 -19.01 -9.46
N LEU A 107 11.35 -18.56 -9.79
CA LEU A 107 11.83 -18.50 -11.18
C LEU A 107 11.95 -19.90 -11.79
N ARG A 108 12.47 -20.87 -11.03
CA ARG A 108 12.59 -22.27 -11.49
C ARG A 108 11.24 -22.91 -11.78
N ARG A 109 10.21 -22.58 -11.00
CA ARG A 109 8.83 -23.04 -11.25
C ARG A 109 8.20 -22.38 -12.49
N GLY A 110 8.65 -21.17 -12.85
CA GLY A 110 8.08 -20.37 -13.93
C GLY A 110 6.70 -19.80 -13.61
N GLN A 111 6.06 -19.19 -14.62
CA GLN A 111 4.72 -18.58 -14.55
C GLN A 111 4.59 -17.45 -13.51
N CYS A 112 5.69 -16.76 -13.23
CA CYS A 112 5.73 -15.64 -12.29
C CYS A 112 5.74 -14.27 -12.99
N GLY A 113 6.11 -14.23 -14.28
CA GLY A 113 6.20 -13.03 -15.10
C GLY A 113 4.99 -12.09 -14.98
N PRO A 114 3.73 -12.56 -15.14
CA PRO A 114 2.56 -11.69 -15.03
C PRO A 114 2.47 -10.99 -13.67
N ASN A 115 2.57 -11.75 -12.57
CA ASN A 115 2.46 -11.19 -11.21
C ASN A 115 3.66 -10.30 -10.84
N LEU A 116 4.85 -10.57 -11.39
CA LEU A 116 6.00 -9.68 -11.24
C LEU A 116 5.77 -8.36 -11.97
N MET A 117 5.29 -8.42 -13.21
CA MET A 117 5.06 -7.22 -14.02
C MET A 117 3.95 -6.33 -13.47
N LEU A 118 2.90 -6.88 -12.87
CA LEU A 118 1.89 -6.08 -12.15
C LEU A 118 2.51 -5.18 -11.08
N LYS A 119 3.48 -5.71 -10.31
CA LYS A 119 4.19 -4.97 -9.26
C LYS A 119 5.20 -3.98 -9.85
N ILE A 120 5.96 -4.41 -10.86
CA ILE A 120 6.97 -3.57 -11.51
C ILE A 120 6.30 -2.35 -12.15
N ASN A 121 5.22 -2.54 -12.91
CA ASN A 121 4.50 -1.45 -13.54
C ASN A 121 3.98 -0.45 -12.50
N GLY A 122 3.35 -0.93 -11.42
CA GLY A 122 2.89 -0.07 -10.33
C GLY A 122 4.01 0.71 -9.61
N LYS A 123 5.16 0.06 -9.37
CA LYS A 123 6.35 0.73 -8.78
C LYS A 123 6.93 1.83 -9.65
N LEU A 124 6.82 1.67 -10.97
CA LEU A 124 7.28 2.65 -11.95
C LEU A 124 6.23 3.74 -12.24
N GLY A 125 5.10 3.74 -11.52
CA GLY A 125 4.04 4.74 -11.66
C GLY A 125 3.01 4.43 -12.74
N GLY A 126 3.06 3.24 -13.34
CA GLY A 126 2.05 2.74 -14.27
C GLY A 126 0.78 2.28 -13.56
N VAL A 127 -0.31 2.22 -14.33
CA VAL A 127 -1.65 1.82 -13.90
C VAL A 127 -2.06 0.58 -14.69
N ASN A 128 -2.24 -0.56 -14.00
CA ASN A 128 -2.50 -1.86 -14.64
C ASN A 128 -3.89 -1.94 -15.27
N TRP A 129 -4.89 -1.34 -14.63
CA TRP A 129 -6.26 -1.20 -15.11
C TRP A 129 -6.89 0.04 -14.45
N SER A 130 -8.01 0.50 -14.98
CA SER A 130 -8.78 1.63 -14.44
C SER A 130 -10.18 1.18 -14.05
N ILE A 131 -10.81 1.90 -13.13
CA ILE A 131 -12.19 1.66 -12.70
C ILE A 131 -12.97 2.96 -12.92
N PRO A 132 -13.58 3.14 -14.11
CA PRO A 132 -14.20 4.41 -14.50
C PRO A 132 -15.27 4.90 -13.53
N SER A 133 -16.00 3.98 -12.88
CA SER A 133 -17.07 4.31 -11.92
C SER A 133 -16.59 5.03 -10.66
N MET A 134 -15.29 5.07 -10.37
CA MET A 134 -14.74 5.81 -9.23
C MET A 134 -14.28 7.22 -9.58
N VAL A 135 -14.20 7.55 -10.88
CA VAL A 135 -13.71 8.84 -11.35
C VAL A 135 -14.87 9.81 -11.44
N SER A 136 -14.71 10.98 -10.83
CA SER A 136 -15.67 12.09 -10.93
C SER A 136 -15.09 13.17 -11.85
N ASP A 137 -15.86 13.59 -12.85
CA ASP A 137 -15.48 14.69 -13.74
C ASP A 137 -15.65 16.07 -13.08
N LYS A 138 -16.38 16.13 -11.97
CA LYS A 138 -16.74 17.38 -11.28
C LYS A 138 -15.87 17.66 -10.07
N GLU A 139 -15.57 16.61 -9.30
CA GLU A 139 -14.94 16.71 -7.99
C GLU A 139 -13.67 15.86 -7.94
N LEU A 140 -12.60 16.41 -7.40
CA LEU A 140 -11.39 15.66 -7.10
C LEU A 140 -11.56 14.96 -5.76
N ILE A 141 -11.68 13.63 -5.78
CA ILE A 141 -11.77 12.82 -4.57
C ILE A 141 -10.36 12.34 -4.19
N GLN A 142 -10.00 12.45 -2.91
CA GLN A 142 -8.82 11.80 -2.36
C GLN A 142 -9.23 10.73 -1.34
N VAL A 143 -8.70 9.52 -1.51
CA VAL A 143 -9.02 8.37 -0.65
C VAL A 143 -7.80 7.96 0.15
N PHE A 144 -7.97 7.81 1.46
CA PHE A 144 -6.95 7.48 2.43
C PHE A 144 -7.16 6.07 2.99
N GLY A 145 -6.07 5.38 3.27
CA GLY A 145 -6.04 4.13 4.02
C GLY A 145 -5.12 4.26 5.21
N ILE A 146 -5.61 3.93 6.41
CA ILE A 146 -4.87 4.10 7.66
C ILE A 146 -4.79 2.77 8.40
N ASP A 147 -3.58 2.40 8.81
CA ASP A 147 -3.32 1.23 9.65
C ASP A 147 -2.31 1.55 10.75
N VAL A 148 -2.50 0.92 11.91
CA VAL A 148 -1.53 0.91 13.01
C VAL A 148 -1.19 -0.54 13.32
N THR A 149 0.04 -0.92 12.98
CA THR A 149 0.55 -2.27 13.24
C THR A 149 1.35 -2.31 14.53
N HIS A 150 0.85 -3.07 15.50
CA HIS A 150 1.49 -3.31 16.79
C HIS A 150 2.62 -4.36 16.72
N PRO A 151 3.60 -4.27 17.62
CA PRO A 151 4.66 -5.27 17.74
C PRO A 151 4.13 -6.62 18.27
N ALA A 152 4.84 -7.70 17.94
CA ALA A 152 4.60 -8.98 18.59
C ALA A 152 5.06 -8.95 20.07
N PRO A 153 4.41 -9.69 20.98
CA PRO A 153 4.85 -9.79 22.37
C PRO A 153 6.31 -10.24 22.48
N GLY A 154 7.12 -9.55 23.29
CA GLY A 154 8.50 -9.95 23.59
C GLY A 154 9.58 -9.55 22.56
N GLY A 155 9.27 -8.68 21.57
CA GLY A 155 10.25 -8.21 20.58
C GLY A 155 11.36 -7.30 21.15
N ARG A 156 12.39 -6.98 20.35
CA ARG A 156 13.44 -5.99 20.69
C ARG A 156 12.85 -4.57 20.80
N ARG A 157 13.41 -3.69 21.64
CA ARG A 157 12.86 -2.34 21.95
C ARG A 157 12.43 -1.51 20.73
N GLU A 158 13.23 -1.45 19.67
CA GLU A 158 12.86 -0.73 18.42
C GLU A 158 11.72 -1.41 17.65
N MET A 159 11.64 -2.74 17.77
CA MET A 159 10.52 -3.54 17.29
C MET A 159 9.35 -3.58 18.28
N GLN A 160 9.41 -2.89 19.44
CA GLN A 160 8.32 -2.78 20.42
C GLN A 160 7.46 -1.52 20.23
N MET A 161 7.78 -0.65 19.27
CA MET A 161 6.93 0.48 18.89
C MET A 161 5.91 0.08 17.81
N SER A 162 4.74 0.70 17.86
CA SER A 162 3.73 0.63 16.80
C SER A 162 4.23 1.37 15.57
N ILE A 163 3.77 0.93 14.40
CA ILE A 163 4.02 1.62 13.13
C ILE A 163 2.66 2.04 12.58
N ALA A 164 2.47 3.35 12.41
CA ALA A 164 1.33 3.91 11.72
C ALA A 164 1.69 4.18 10.26
N ALA A 165 0.85 3.72 9.34
CA ALA A 165 0.97 4.00 7.92
C ALA A 165 -0.32 4.63 7.40
N VAL A 166 -0.19 5.79 6.76
CA VAL A 166 -1.30 6.47 6.09
C VAL A 166 -0.97 6.58 4.62
N THR A 167 -1.74 5.88 3.81
CA THR A 167 -1.70 5.97 2.35
C THR A 167 -2.77 6.93 1.88
N ALA A 168 -2.53 7.62 0.76
CA ALA A 168 -3.55 8.42 0.10
C ALA A 168 -3.40 8.35 -1.42
N SER A 169 -4.53 8.35 -2.13
CA SER A 169 -4.51 8.47 -3.58
C SER A 169 -3.88 9.82 -3.97
N ILE A 170 -3.12 9.82 -5.06
CA ILE A 170 -2.50 11.03 -5.61
C ILE A 170 -2.94 11.31 -7.04
N SER A 171 -3.65 10.38 -7.67
CA SER A 171 -4.23 10.55 -9.01
C SER A 171 -5.75 10.55 -8.95
N ALA A 172 -6.38 11.34 -9.82
CA ALA A 172 -7.83 11.42 -9.95
C ALA A 172 -8.49 10.08 -10.31
N ASP A 173 -7.75 9.15 -10.94
CA ASP A 173 -8.23 7.79 -11.22
C ASP A 173 -8.25 6.86 -9.99
N LEU A 174 -7.74 7.34 -8.84
CA LEU A 174 -7.61 6.61 -7.59
C LEU A 174 -6.77 5.31 -7.69
N MET A 175 -5.87 5.22 -8.67
CA MET A 175 -5.05 4.02 -8.88
C MET A 175 -3.63 4.15 -8.32
N ARG A 176 -3.12 5.38 -8.11
CA ARG A 176 -1.77 5.63 -7.56
C ARG A 176 -1.85 6.21 -6.16
N TYR A 177 -1.01 5.70 -5.27
CA TYR A 177 -0.99 6.09 -3.86
C TYR A 177 0.40 6.50 -3.40
N ALA A 178 0.46 7.56 -2.59
CA ALA A 178 1.61 7.90 -1.77
C ALA A 178 1.40 7.41 -0.33
N VAL A 179 2.46 7.38 0.48
CA VAL A 179 2.38 6.95 1.87
C VAL A 179 3.30 7.75 2.78
N VAL A 180 2.82 8.04 3.98
CA VAL A 180 3.63 8.50 5.11
C VAL A 180 3.60 7.42 6.17
N VAL A 181 4.77 7.08 6.72
CA VAL A 181 4.91 6.05 7.76
C VAL A 181 5.61 6.64 8.97
N ARG A 182 5.05 6.42 10.16
CA ARG A 182 5.61 6.88 11.44
C ARG A 182 5.72 5.74 12.44
N GLN A 183 6.65 5.86 13.38
CA GLN A 183 6.66 5.11 14.62
C GLN A 183 5.88 5.87 15.69
N GLN A 184 5.25 5.13 16.59
CA GLN A 184 4.58 5.71 17.74
C GLN A 184 4.63 4.76 18.94
N ASN A 185 4.42 5.32 20.12
CA ASN A 185 4.36 4.54 21.34
C ASN A 185 3.20 3.53 21.28
N THR A 186 3.48 2.30 21.68
CA THR A 186 2.48 1.21 21.66
C THR A 186 1.43 1.35 22.74
N ARG A 187 1.77 2.02 23.85
CA ARG A 187 0.88 2.21 25.01
C ARG A 187 0.47 3.67 25.12
N GLN A 188 -0.75 3.90 25.59
CA GLN A 188 -1.19 5.24 25.95
C GLN A 188 -0.42 5.73 27.20
N THR A 189 -0.21 7.03 27.32
CA THR A 189 0.41 7.62 28.50
C THR A 189 -0.56 7.51 29.68
N GLY A 190 -0.14 6.89 30.78
CA GLY A 190 -0.93 6.78 32.01
C GLY A 190 -1.80 5.52 32.14
N ASN A 191 -1.85 4.65 31.13
CA ASN A 191 -2.42 3.30 31.27
C ASN A 191 -1.65 2.27 30.40
N ASN A 192 -1.92 0.98 30.57
CA ASN A 192 -1.28 -0.07 29.78
C ASN A 192 -2.06 -0.46 28.51
N SER A 193 -3.06 0.33 28.11
CA SER A 193 -3.87 0.05 26.92
C SER A 193 -3.11 0.37 25.63
N THR A 194 -3.42 -0.37 24.57
CA THR A 194 -2.80 -0.17 23.27
C THR A 194 -3.25 1.14 22.63
N ARG A 195 -2.29 1.93 22.13
CA ARG A 195 -2.51 3.23 21.48
C ARG A 195 -2.77 3.03 19.99
N GLU A 196 -4.02 3.26 19.59
CA GLU A 196 -4.49 3.16 18.20
C GLU A 196 -4.45 4.48 17.42
N ILE A 197 -4.40 5.62 18.11
CA ILE A 197 -4.45 6.93 17.46
C ILE A 197 -3.15 7.20 16.74
N VAL A 198 -3.24 7.67 15.49
CA VAL A 198 -2.07 8.05 14.71
C VAL A 198 -1.47 9.37 15.20
N ASP A 199 -0.21 9.32 15.63
CA ASP A 199 0.51 10.53 16.05
C ASP A 199 0.78 11.47 14.85
N ALA A 200 0.62 12.77 15.07
CA ALA A 200 0.85 13.82 14.08
C ALA A 200 0.07 13.61 12.77
N MET A 201 -1.20 13.17 12.89
CA MET A 201 -2.13 13.03 11.77
C MET A 201 -2.23 14.31 10.93
N ASP A 202 -2.13 15.48 11.56
CA ASP A 202 -2.15 16.76 10.86
C ASP A 202 -1.00 16.90 9.85
N SER A 203 0.23 16.69 10.30
CA SER A 203 1.41 16.70 9.42
C SER A 203 1.33 15.64 8.30
N ILE A 204 0.78 14.45 8.59
CA ILE A 204 0.67 13.37 7.61
C ILE A 204 -0.32 13.74 6.50
N VAL A 205 -1.51 14.20 6.88
CA VAL A 205 -2.58 14.55 5.94
C VAL A 205 -2.15 15.75 5.09
N TYR A 206 -1.45 16.73 5.68
CA TYR A 206 -0.88 17.85 4.95
C TYR A 206 0.02 17.38 3.80
N ASP A 207 1.00 16.52 4.07
CA ASP A 207 1.94 16.01 3.06
C ASP A 207 1.21 15.26 1.94
N LEU A 208 0.20 14.46 2.28
CA LEU A 208 -0.56 13.64 1.33
C LEU A 208 -1.53 14.46 0.47
N VAL A 209 -2.19 15.47 1.04
CA VAL A 209 -3.04 16.40 0.27
C VAL A 209 -2.20 17.23 -0.69
N GLN A 210 -1.04 17.72 -0.24
CA GLN A 210 -0.09 18.42 -1.11
C GLN A 210 0.43 17.53 -2.25
N ALA A 211 0.72 16.25 -1.96
CA ALA A 211 1.12 15.29 -2.98
C ALA A 211 0.02 15.06 -4.03
N CYS A 212 -1.26 15.01 -3.61
CA CYS A 212 -2.39 14.94 -4.53
C CYS A 212 -2.51 16.23 -5.37
N ALA A 213 -2.47 17.40 -4.75
CA ALA A 213 -2.57 18.66 -5.46
C ALA A 213 -1.47 18.80 -6.53
N LYS A 214 -0.22 18.47 -6.18
CA LYS A 214 0.91 18.47 -7.12
C LYS A 214 0.68 17.56 -8.34
N ASN A 215 0.00 16.43 -8.17
CA ASN A 215 -0.30 15.48 -9.24
C ASN A 215 -1.57 15.82 -10.04
N ASN A 216 -2.37 16.79 -9.59
CA ASN A 216 -3.63 17.19 -10.21
C ASN A 216 -3.66 18.71 -10.50
N GLY A 217 -2.55 19.24 -11.03
CA GLY A 217 -2.47 20.63 -11.52
C GLY A 217 -2.58 21.71 -10.44
N GLY A 218 -2.28 21.38 -9.19
CA GLY A 218 -2.41 22.28 -8.03
C GLY A 218 -3.80 22.32 -7.41
N LYS A 219 -4.79 21.59 -7.95
CA LYS A 219 -6.14 21.53 -7.39
C LYS A 219 -6.15 20.73 -6.08
N LEU A 220 -6.68 21.33 -5.01
CA LEU A 220 -6.94 20.62 -3.74
C LEU A 220 -8.17 19.71 -3.91
N PRO A 221 -8.21 18.53 -3.24
CA PRO A 221 -9.35 17.62 -3.30
C PRO A 221 -10.64 18.25 -2.76
N ASP A 222 -11.76 18.03 -3.42
CA ASP A 222 -13.07 18.49 -2.96
C ASP A 222 -13.63 17.58 -1.85
N ARG A 223 -13.19 16.30 -1.82
CA ARG A 223 -13.59 15.30 -0.81
C ARG A 223 -12.41 14.49 -0.29
N LEU A 224 -12.40 14.24 1.02
CA LEU A 224 -11.42 13.38 1.70
C LEU A 224 -12.13 12.17 2.34
N ILE A 225 -11.83 10.97 1.86
CA ILE A 225 -12.48 9.73 2.32
C ILE A 225 -11.44 8.85 3.02
N PHE A 226 -11.65 8.53 4.30
CA PHE A 226 -10.70 7.79 5.12
C PHE A 226 -11.22 6.38 5.42
N TYR A 227 -10.40 5.36 5.14
CA TYR A 227 -10.62 3.97 5.56
C TYR A 227 -9.60 3.57 6.62
N ARG A 228 -10.03 3.45 7.89
CA ARG A 228 -9.21 3.17 9.07
C ARG A 228 -9.34 1.69 9.51
N ASP A 229 -8.31 0.86 9.37
CA ASP A 229 -8.34 -0.55 9.83
C ASP A 229 -7.92 -0.73 11.29
N GLY A 230 -8.47 -1.74 11.96
CA GLY A 230 -7.90 -2.24 13.22
C GLY A 230 -8.33 -1.47 14.48
N VAL A 231 -9.28 -0.55 14.36
CA VAL A 231 -9.89 0.12 15.53
C VAL A 231 -11.05 -0.74 16.05
N SER A 232 -11.11 -0.96 17.36
CA SER A 232 -12.23 -1.65 18.00
C SER A 232 -13.38 -0.69 18.28
N GLU A 233 -14.62 -1.18 18.30
CA GLU A 233 -15.84 -0.35 18.52
C GLU A 233 -15.73 0.54 19.77
N GLY A 234 -15.23 -0.01 20.89
CA GLY A 234 -15.04 0.74 22.14
C GLY A 234 -14.02 1.88 22.06
N GLN A 235 -13.28 2.02 20.96
CA GLN A 235 -12.31 3.09 20.72
C GLN A 235 -12.76 4.06 19.62
N PHE A 236 -13.90 3.82 18.95
CA PHE A 236 -14.36 4.61 17.80
C PHE A 236 -14.45 6.11 18.11
N GLN A 237 -15.17 6.48 19.17
CA GLN A 237 -15.34 7.88 19.53
C GLN A 237 -14.01 8.58 19.81
N HIS A 238 -13.12 7.93 20.55
CA HIS A 238 -11.83 8.50 20.95
C HIS A 238 -10.91 8.70 19.75
N VAL A 239 -10.82 7.70 18.86
CA VAL A 239 -10.02 7.78 17.63
C VAL A 239 -10.60 8.83 16.69
N LEU A 240 -11.92 8.84 16.50
CA LEU A 240 -12.58 9.82 15.64
C LEU A 240 -12.31 11.24 16.10
N VAL A 241 -12.55 11.56 17.38
CA VAL A 241 -12.41 12.93 17.89
C VAL A 241 -10.98 13.44 17.70
N GLU A 242 -9.96 12.66 18.08
CA GLU A 242 -8.57 13.11 17.94
C GLU A 242 -8.13 13.22 16.48
N GLU A 243 -8.36 12.19 15.66
CA GLU A 243 -7.89 12.16 14.27
C GLU A 243 -8.67 13.13 13.39
N LEU A 244 -10.00 13.21 13.53
CA LEU A 244 -10.83 14.15 12.75
C LEU A 244 -10.48 15.60 13.08
N THR A 245 -10.27 15.93 14.35
CA THR A 245 -9.85 17.29 14.75
C THR A 245 -8.53 17.67 14.09
N ALA A 246 -7.57 16.73 14.03
CA ALA A 246 -6.30 16.94 13.34
C ALA A 246 -6.49 17.13 11.82
N ILE A 247 -7.34 16.32 11.19
CA ILE A 247 -7.67 16.43 9.76
C ILE A 247 -8.30 17.80 9.44
N GLN A 248 -9.30 18.23 10.21
CA GLN A 248 -9.98 19.52 10.02
C GLN A 248 -9.05 20.71 10.25
N LYS A 249 -8.12 20.60 11.21
CA LYS A 249 -7.08 21.62 11.45
C LYS A 249 -6.17 21.79 10.23
N VAL A 250 -5.79 20.70 9.57
CA VAL A 250 -4.97 20.75 8.33
C VAL A 250 -5.69 21.47 7.21
N CYS A 251 -6.96 21.16 7.00
CA CYS A 251 -7.73 21.76 5.91
C CYS A 251 -7.74 23.29 6.03
N ARG A 252 -8.04 23.80 7.23
CA ARG A 252 -7.96 25.24 7.55
C ARG A 252 -6.57 25.84 7.38
N ASN A 253 -5.52 25.09 7.72
CA ASN A 253 -4.13 25.54 7.59
C ASN A 253 -3.62 25.55 6.14
N LEU A 254 -4.14 24.68 5.27
CA LEU A 254 -3.80 24.64 3.84
C LEU A 254 -4.34 25.88 3.13
N ARG A 255 -5.58 26.25 3.43
CA ARG A 255 -6.24 27.46 2.94
C ARG A 255 -7.37 27.85 3.90
N PRO A 256 -7.52 29.13 4.30
CA PRO A 256 -8.54 29.53 5.26
C PRO A 256 -9.98 29.16 4.89
N ASP A 257 -10.29 29.08 3.60
CA ASP A 257 -11.60 28.74 3.01
C ASP A 257 -11.68 27.30 2.47
N TYR A 258 -10.70 26.45 2.78
CA TYR A 258 -10.69 25.06 2.31
C TYR A 258 -11.38 24.14 3.32
N GLU A 259 -12.64 23.83 3.01
CA GLU A 259 -13.51 22.93 3.79
C GLU A 259 -13.98 21.77 2.89
N PRO A 260 -13.12 20.78 2.61
CA PRO A 260 -13.51 19.62 1.82
C PRO A 260 -14.50 18.76 2.61
N ALA A 261 -15.41 18.08 1.92
CA ALA A 261 -16.29 17.11 2.58
C ALA A 261 -15.46 15.91 3.07
N ILE A 262 -15.59 15.56 4.35
CA ILE A 262 -14.85 14.46 4.97
C ILE A 262 -15.79 13.27 5.23
N THR A 263 -15.36 12.08 4.86
CA THR A 263 -16.01 10.82 5.25
C THR A 263 -15.01 9.95 5.98
N TYR A 264 -15.31 9.51 7.20
CA TYR A 264 -14.42 8.70 8.03
C TYR A 264 -15.06 7.34 8.32
N ILE A 265 -14.43 6.26 7.83
CA ILE A 265 -14.97 4.91 7.81
C ILE A 265 -13.97 3.98 8.50
N THR A 266 -14.41 3.24 9.52
CA THR A 266 -13.60 2.16 10.09
C THR A 266 -13.81 0.88 9.30
N VAL A 267 -12.76 0.08 9.17
CA VAL A 267 -12.78 -1.22 8.51
C VAL A 267 -12.48 -2.29 9.55
N GLY A 268 -13.39 -3.23 9.71
CA GLY A 268 -13.29 -4.33 10.66
C GLY A 268 -13.23 -5.67 9.95
N LYS A 269 -12.07 -6.31 9.91
CA LYS A 269 -11.93 -7.71 9.41
C LYS A 269 -11.83 -8.74 10.54
N ARG A 270 -11.79 -8.34 11.82
CA ARG A 270 -11.55 -9.25 12.96
C ARG A 270 -12.82 -9.49 13.81
N HIS A 271 -13.90 -9.96 13.19
CA HIS A 271 -15.15 -10.34 13.87
C HIS A 271 -15.56 -11.81 13.65
N HIS A 272 -16.68 -12.23 14.23
CA HIS A 272 -17.17 -13.62 14.14
C HIS A 272 -18.22 -13.86 13.06
N ILE A 273 -18.80 -12.81 12.47
CA ILE A 273 -19.80 -12.92 11.39
C ILE A 273 -19.27 -13.64 10.14
N ARG A 274 -20.07 -14.54 9.58
CA ARG A 274 -19.86 -15.24 8.31
C ARG A 274 -21.18 -15.28 7.52
N PHE A 275 -21.08 -15.17 6.20
CA PHE A 275 -22.24 -15.31 5.31
C PHE A 275 -22.25 -16.69 4.68
N LEU A 276 -23.41 -17.34 4.73
CA LEU A 276 -23.65 -18.62 4.10
C LEU A 276 -24.58 -18.40 2.89
N PRO A 277 -24.22 -18.90 1.70
CA PRO A 277 -25.11 -18.84 0.55
C PRO A 277 -26.33 -19.74 0.77
N LEU A 278 -27.46 -19.37 0.18
CA LEU A 278 -28.72 -20.15 0.29
C LEU A 278 -28.69 -21.45 -0.54
N GLN A 279 -27.81 -21.55 -1.53
CA GLN A 279 -27.73 -22.68 -2.45
C GLN A 279 -26.28 -23.10 -2.61
N GLY A 280 -25.99 -24.40 -2.41
CA GLY A 280 -24.88 -25.26 -2.91
C GLY A 280 -23.43 -24.78 -2.95
N GLU A 281 -23.19 -23.47 -3.11
CA GLU A 281 -21.90 -22.81 -3.10
C GLU A 281 -21.29 -22.83 -1.69
N ARG A 282 -19.96 -22.78 -1.63
CA ARG A 282 -19.23 -22.75 -0.36
C ARG A 282 -19.26 -21.36 0.30
N ASN A 283 -19.31 -20.32 -0.51
CA ASN A 283 -19.14 -18.92 -0.13
C ASN A 283 -20.15 -18.06 -0.89
N VAL A 284 -20.57 -16.95 -0.29
CA VAL A 284 -21.36 -15.94 -1.02
C VAL A 284 -20.55 -15.30 -2.15
N LYS A 285 -21.25 -14.78 -3.16
CA LYS A 285 -20.62 -14.12 -4.31
C LYS A 285 -19.87 -12.84 -3.89
N PRO A 286 -18.71 -12.54 -4.49
CA PRO A 286 -18.04 -11.25 -4.31
C PRO A 286 -18.98 -10.08 -4.62
N GLY A 287 -19.00 -9.07 -3.75
CA GLY A 287 -19.94 -7.94 -3.84
C GLY A 287 -21.21 -8.12 -3.01
N THR A 288 -21.39 -9.25 -2.31
CA THR A 288 -22.51 -9.42 -1.38
C THR A 288 -22.41 -8.40 -0.24
N VAL A 289 -23.45 -7.59 -0.08
CA VAL A 289 -23.59 -6.59 0.97
C VAL A 289 -24.73 -6.99 1.91
N VAL A 290 -24.52 -6.75 3.21
CA VAL A 290 -25.59 -6.83 4.21
C VAL A 290 -25.52 -5.58 5.08
N ASP A 291 -26.55 -4.74 4.99
CA ASP A 291 -26.70 -3.48 5.72
C ASP A 291 -27.99 -3.44 6.58
N THR A 292 -28.69 -4.57 6.70
CA THR A 292 -29.92 -4.71 7.47
C THR A 292 -29.85 -5.88 8.45
N GLN A 293 -30.71 -5.84 9.48
CA GLN A 293 -30.96 -6.88 10.50
C GLN A 293 -29.80 -7.16 11.47
N ILE A 294 -28.59 -7.33 10.96
CA ILE A 294 -27.38 -7.69 11.72
C ILE A 294 -26.42 -6.50 11.92
N THR A 295 -26.82 -5.34 11.42
CA THR A 295 -26.17 -4.03 11.56
C THR A 295 -26.70 -3.26 12.77
N ALA A 296 -26.01 -2.20 13.16
CA ALA A 296 -26.45 -1.37 14.27
C ALA A 296 -27.74 -0.62 13.89
N LYS A 297 -28.70 -0.53 14.83
CA LYS A 297 -30.03 0.04 14.54
C LYS A 297 -30.01 1.53 14.17
N ASN A 298 -29.07 2.27 14.74
CA ASN A 298 -29.02 3.74 14.67
C ASN A 298 -27.68 4.26 14.12
N GLU A 299 -26.82 3.37 13.65
CA GLU A 299 -25.53 3.75 13.07
C GLU A 299 -25.52 3.39 11.59
N PHE A 300 -24.70 4.09 10.82
CA PHE A 300 -24.50 3.78 9.43
C PHE A 300 -23.35 2.78 9.33
N ASP A 301 -23.68 1.50 9.26
CA ASP A 301 -22.71 0.42 9.05
C ASP A 301 -23.20 -0.61 8.04
N PHE A 302 -22.26 -1.33 7.43
CA PHE A 302 -22.57 -2.43 6.52
C PHE A 302 -21.45 -3.46 6.48
N TYR A 303 -21.80 -4.68 6.10
CA TYR A 303 -20.84 -5.73 5.79
C TYR A 303 -20.73 -5.90 4.27
N LEU A 304 -19.51 -6.05 3.76
CA LEU A 304 -19.25 -6.34 2.35
C LEU A 304 -18.29 -7.52 2.22
N CYS A 305 -18.76 -8.58 1.54
CA CYS A 305 -17.91 -9.68 1.10
C CYS A 305 -17.37 -9.37 -0.30
N SER A 306 -16.29 -8.58 -0.38
CA SER A 306 -15.78 -8.07 -1.66
C SER A 306 -14.96 -9.05 -2.50
N HIS A 307 -14.57 -10.21 -1.97
CA HIS A 307 -13.57 -11.10 -2.57
C HIS A 307 -14.10 -12.52 -2.75
N GLU A 308 -13.45 -13.26 -3.64
CA GLU A 308 -13.73 -14.68 -3.86
C GLU A 308 -13.05 -15.54 -2.79
N GLY A 309 -13.84 -16.42 -2.17
CA GLY A 309 -13.37 -17.36 -1.15
C GLY A 309 -12.64 -18.57 -1.73
N ILE A 310 -11.33 -18.43 -1.99
CA ILE A 310 -10.49 -19.50 -2.55
C ILE A 310 -10.45 -20.74 -1.64
N GLN A 311 -10.36 -20.53 -0.33
CA GLN A 311 -10.27 -21.59 0.67
C GLN A 311 -10.98 -21.17 1.95
N GLY A 312 -11.67 -22.12 2.57
CA GLY A 312 -12.42 -21.86 3.80
C GLY A 312 -13.71 -21.07 3.55
N THR A 313 -14.27 -20.55 4.64
CA THR A 313 -15.41 -19.64 4.62
C THR A 313 -14.91 -18.19 4.58
N SER A 314 -15.42 -17.43 3.62
CA SER A 314 -15.08 -16.04 3.40
C SER A 314 -15.51 -15.21 4.59
N LYS A 315 -14.69 -14.22 4.90
CA LYS A 315 -14.98 -13.29 5.98
C LYS A 315 -15.35 -11.94 5.36
N PRO A 316 -16.63 -11.53 5.37
CA PRO A 316 -16.99 -10.18 4.95
C PRO A 316 -16.25 -9.18 5.83
N ALA A 317 -15.88 -8.02 5.28
CA ALA A 317 -15.39 -6.92 6.09
C ALA A 317 -16.58 -6.08 6.57
N HIS A 318 -16.51 -5.61 7.80
CA HIS A 318 -17.47 -4.67 8.39
C HIS A 318 -16.97 -3.24 8.19
N TYR A 319 -17.87 -2.33 7.85
CA TYR A 319 -17.58 -0.92 7.63
C TYR A 319 -18.52 -0.10 8.49
N SER A 320 -18.00 0.72 9.39
CA SER A 320 -18.80 1.65 10.20
C SER A 320 -18.43 3.08 9.81
N ILE A 321 -19.42 3.86 9.41
CA ILE A 321 -19.26 5.26 9.04
C ILE A 321 -19.37 6.06 10.32
N LEU A 322 -18.24 6.61 10.78
CA LEU A 322 -18.16 7.36 12.02
C LEU A 322 -18.43 8.86 11.81
N TYR A 323 -18.21 9.35 10.60
CA TYR A 323 -18.42 10.75 10.22
C TYR A 323 -18.63 10.87 8.73
N ASP A 324 -19.58 11.70 8.28
CA ASP A 324 -19.84 11.91 6.86
C ASP A 324 -20.43 13.29 6.53
N ASP A 325 -19.60 14.21 6.04
CA ASP A 325 -20.02 15.48 5.44
C ASP A 325 -20.28 15.35 3.93
N SER A 326 -19.90 14.22 3.32
CA SER A 326 -20.13 14.00 1.88
C SER A 326 -21.58 13.64 1.56
N ASN A 327 -22.38 13.33 2.60
CA ASN A 327 -23.79 12.93 2.51
C ASN A 327 -24.01 11.78 1.53
N TRP A 328 -23.25 10.70 1.69
CA TRP A 328 -23.34 9.55 0.80
C TRP A 328 -24.67 8.81 0.97
N GLY A 329 -25.28 8.41 -0.15
CA GLY A 329 -26.30 7.36 -0.12
C GLY A 329 -25.68 6.00 0.20
N SER A 330 -26.38 5.16 0.97
CA SER A 330 -25.91 3.81 1.35
C SER A 330 -25.39 2.99 0.17
N ALA A 331 -26.20 2.82 -0.87
CA ALA A 331 -25.82 2.09 -2.08
C ALA A 331 -24.61 2.71 -2.80
N GLN A 332 -24.49 4.04 -2.79
CA GLN A 332 -23.40 4.75 -3.44
C GLN A 332 -22.07 4.51 -2.73
N LEU A 333 -22.05 4.60 -1.39
CA LEU A 333 -20.84 4.35 -0.60
C LEU A 333 -20.44 2.88 -0.61
N GLN A 334 -21.41 1.96 -0.54
CA GLN A 334 -21.19 0.53 -0.65
C GLN A 334 -20.55 0.16 -2.00
N LEU A 335 -21.09 0.69 -3.10
CA LEU A 335 -20.54 0.47 -4.44
C LEU A 335 -19.14 1.10 -4.57
N PHE A 336 -18.95 2.33 -4.09
CA PHE A 336 -17.64 2.98 -4.11
C PHE A 336 -16.58 2.16 -3.34
N THR A 337 -16.94 1.69 -2.15
CA THR A 337 -16.10 0.81 -1.31
C THR A 337 -15.78 -0.49 -2.04
N TYR A 338 -16.76 -1.09 -2.72
CA TYR A 338 -16.55 -2.30 -3.51
C TYR A 338 -15.63 -2.05 -4.72
N CYS A 339 -15.80 -0.93 -5.43
CA CYS A 339 -14.90 -0.55 -6.53
C CYS A 339 -13.46 -0.38 -6.05
N LEU A 340 -13.22 0.24 -4.89
CA LEU A 340 -11.88 0.36 -4.31
C LEU A 340 -11.23 -0.99 -3.99
N CYS A 341 -12.01 -2.06 -3.77
CA CYS A 341 -11.48 -3.41 -3.60
C CYS A 341 -10.93 -4.00 -4.92
N HIS A 342 -11.31 -3.45 -6.07
CA HIS A 342 -10.75 -3.80 -7.38
C HIS A 342 -9.54 -2.94 -7.75
N ALA A 343 -9.22 -1.87 -7.01
CA ALA A 343 -8.11 -0.97 -7.31
C ALA A 343 -6.72 -1.52 -6.88
N TYR A 344 -6.65 -2.76 -6.39
CA TYR A 344 -5.43 -3.35 -5.85
C TYR A 344 -4.49 -3.89 -6.94
N LEU A 345 -3.47 -3.11 -7.29
CA LEU A 345 -2.61 -3.31 -8.46
C LEU A 345 -1.80 -4.62 -8.48
N ARG A 346 -1.71 -5.37 -7.36
CA ARG A 346 -0.87 -6.57 -7.29
C ARG A 346 -1.52 -7.84 -7.83
N CYS A 347 -2.82 -7.84 -8.07
CA CYS A 347 -3.50 -8.98 -8.69
C CYS A 347 -4.78 -8.56 -9.43
N PRO A 348 -5.15 -9.22 -10.54
CA PRO A 348 -6.35 -8.90 -11.31
C PRO A 348 -7.60 -9.54 -10.67
N ARG A 349 -7.80 -9.31 -9.37
CA ARG A 349 -8.91 -9.85 -8.56
C ARG A 349 -9.30 -8.84 -7.50
N SER A 350 -10.58 -8.80 -7.18
CA SER A 350 -11.07 -8.05 -6.02
C SER A 350 -10.49 -8.62 -4.72
N VAL A 351 -10.05 -7.72 -3.84
CA VAL A 351 -9.48 -8.08 -2.53
C VAL A 351 -10.46 -7.80 -1.39
N SER A 352 -10.20 -8.34 -0.20
CA SER A 352 -11.19 -8.39 0.89
C SER A 352 -11.49 -7.07 1.60
N ILE A 353 -10.68 -6.04 1.36
CA ILE A 353 -10.81 -4.68 1.92
C ILE A 353 -10.33 -3.70 0.83
N PRO A 354 -10.65 -2.40 0.91
CA PRO A 354 -10.24 -1.43 -0.10
C PRO A 354 -8.74 -1.41 -0.32
N ALA A 355 -8.31 -1.20 -1.57
CA ALA A 355 -6.90 -1.05 -1.93
C ALA A 355 -6.11 -0.09 -1.02
N PRO A 356 -6.59 1.15 -0.69
CA PRO A 356 -5.89 2.05 0.23
C PRO A 356 -5.57 1.38 1.58
N THR A 357 -6.54 0.72 2.20
CA THR A 357 -6.35 0.03 3.47
C THR A 357 -5.32 -1.10 3.35
N TYR A 358 -5.40 -1.90 2.28
CA TYR A 358 -4.39 -2.92 1.99
C TYR A 358 -2.99 -2.33 1.80
N TYR A 359 -2.87 -1.18 1.13
CA TYR A 359 -1.60 -0.52 0.91
C TYR A 359 -1.00 0.01 2.23
N ALA A 360 -1.83 0.51 3.15
CA ALA A 360 -1.39 0.91 4.48
C ALA A 360 -0.73 -0.27 5.23
N HIS A 361 -1.35 -1.45 5.19
CA HIS A 361 -0.76 -2.67 5.77
C HIS A 361 0.60 -2.99 5.14
N LEU A 362 0.68 -2.96 3.81
CA LEU A 362 1.93 -3.26 3.09
C LEU A 362 3.04 -2.27 3.44
N ALA A 363 2.71 -0.99 3.58
CA ALA A 363 3.66 0.04 3.97
C ALA A 363 4.12 -0.10 5.44
N ALA A 364 3.20 -0.41 6.36
CA ALA A 364 3.54 -0.69 7.76
C ALA A 364 4.46 -1.91 7.88
N PHE A 365 4.17 -3.00 7.16
CA PHE A 365 5.06 -4.18 7.10
C PHE A 365 6.41 -3.84 6.47
N ARG A 366 6.43 -3.03 5.41
CA ARG A 366 7.69 -2.59 4.80
C ARG A 366 8.55 -1.79 5.78
N ALA A 367 7.95 -0.90 6.55
CA ALA A 367 8.68 -0.15 7.56
C ALA A 367 9.19 -1.04 8.69
N ARG A 368 8.43 -2.08 9.07
CA ARG A 368 8.93 -3.10 10.00
C ARG A 368 10.16 -3.83 9.44
N ASP A 369 10.17 -4.14 8.15
CA ASP A 369 11.35 -4.71 7.49
C ASP A 369 12.55 -3.78 7.59
N TRP A 370 12.38 -2.47 7.37
CA TRP A 370 13.49 -1.52 7.47
C TRP A 370 14.14 -1.50 8.86
N LEU A 371 13.42 -1.84 9.93
CA LEU A 371 13.96 -1.91 11.30
C LEU A 371 14.75 -3.21 11.60
N ASN A 372 14.58 -4.26 10.80
CA ASN A 372 15.21 -5.55 11.07
C ASN A 372 16.74 -5.47 11.01
N GLY A 373 17.45 -5.92 12.05
CA GLY A 373 18.92 -5.94 12.05
C GLY A 373 19.59 -4.57 12.07
N VAL A 374 18.87 -3.51 12.44
CA VAL A 374 19.41 -2.17 12.71
C VAL A 374 19.89 -2.08 14.16
N ARG A 375 20.93 -1.29 14.41
CA ARG A 375 21.43 -0.98 15.78
C ARG A 375 21.05 0.41 16.28
N SER A 376 20.82 1.36 15.37
CA SER A 376 20.31 2.71 15.65
C SER A 376 19.35 3.12 14.52
N VAL A 377 18.18 3.60 14.91
CA VAL A 377 17.10 4.01 13.99
C VAL A 377 17.24 5.45 13.48
N ASP A 378 18.20 6.23 13.97
CA ASP A 378 18.34 7.67 13.67
C ASP A 378 18.62 7.94 12.18
N MET A 379 19.27 6.99 11.50
CA MET A 379 19.48 7.04 10.05
C MET A 379 18.20 6.78 9.25
N LEU A 380 17.21 6.11 9.85
CA LEU A 380 15.97 5.72 9.19
C LEU A 380 14.80 6.63 9.51
N ILE A 381 14.87 7.35 10.64
CA ILE A 381 13.71 8.04 11.21
C ILE A 381 14.11 9.46 11.63
N GLU A 382 13.23 10.42 11.34
CA GLU A 382 13.31 11.81 11.83
C GLU A 382 11.98 12.19 12.46
N LYS A 383 11.99 12.70 13.70
CA LYS A 383 10.75 13.13 14.38
C LYS A 383 9.64 12.07 14.25
N ASN A 384 10.02 10.82 14.53
CA ASN A 384 9.20 9.62 14.44
C ASN A 384 8.68 9.25 13.03
N GLN A 385 9.07 9.96 11.96
CA GLN A 385 8.70 9.65 10.58
C GLN A 385 9.84 8.95 9.83
N PHE A 386 9.53 7.89 9.08
CA PHE A 386 10.54 7.21 8.27
C PHE A 386 11.01 8.09 7.10
N LYS A 387 12.34 8.18 6.92
CA LYS A 387 13.04 8.98 5.91
C LYS A 387 13.01 8.31 4.52
N ILE A 388 11.82 8.10 3.96
CA ILE A 388 11.68 7.53 2.61
C ILE A 388 12.40 8.42 1.60
N HIS A 389 13.18 7.81 0.70
CA HIS A 389 13.93 8.54 -0.31
C HIS A 389 13.01 9.42 -1.16
N ASN A 390 13.44 10.62 -1.53
CA ASN A 390 12.59 11.59 -2.24
C ASN A 390 11.97 11.05 -3.54
N LEU A 391 12.72 10.24 -4.29
CA LEU A 391 12.22 9.57 -5.52
C LEU A 391 11.10 8.53 -5.24
N GLN A 392 10.97 8.07 -3.99
CA GLN A 392 10.01 7.05 -3.59
C GLN A 392 8.77 7.66 -2.91
N LYS A 393 8.76 8.95 -2.56
CA LYS A 393 7.64 9.60 -1.85
C LYS A 393 6.30 9.55 -2.60
N SER A 394 6.34 9.64 -3.93
CA SER A 394 5.16 9.51 -4.80
C SER A 394 5.12 8.17 -5.55
N ALA A 395 6.01 7.24 -5.21
CA ALA A 395 6.08 5.92 -5.83
C ALA A 395 5.46 4.86 -4.91
N MET A 396 4.90 3.82 -5.51
CA MET A 396 4.29 2.73 -4.76
C MET A 396 5.33 1.64 -4.41
N PHE A 397 6.41 2.01 -3.74
CA PHE A 397 7.52 1.10 -3.38
C PHE A 397 7.07 -0.13 -2.57
N PHE A 398 5.99 0.02 -1.82
CA PHE A 398 5.38 -1.00 -0.96
C PHE A 398 4.67 -2.14 -1.71
N LEU A 399 4.53 -2.06 -3.05
CA LEU A 399 3.94 -3.14 -3.87
C LEU A 399 4.77 -4.43 -3.97
#